data_AF-A0A238XIW4-F1
#
_entry.id   AF-A0A238XIW4-F1
#
_cell.length_a   1.000
_cell.length_b   1.000
_cell.length_c   1.000
_cell.angle_alpha   90.00
_cell.angle_beta   90.00
_cell.angle_gamma   90.00
#
_symmetry.space_group_name_H-M   'P 1'
#
loop_
_entity.id
_entity.type
_entity.pdbx_description
1 polymer ?
#
loop_
_entity_poly.entity_id
_entity_poly.type
_entity_poly.pdbx_seq_one_letter_code
_entity_poly.pdbx_strand_id
1 'polypeptide(L)'
;MTGILAITSDPQLRDAWSDAASRAGAHLTQHPDILAAHALWPQATLVLLGADQVSAAVRARLPVRAGVIVVAADTPDSDVYRAADLLRAAYVAMVPICQDWLVDQLRPAGDRVLDRLRATRFSVGYTHRDRAADTGWVRPVDWRERPDEDRPHAYVMLSDVARGECRSGQSSLVHRSNMRSLHRAFPGVFTDMVFANVTALGAFAADLPVQVVDVLCRLSREYLVFDEDDLAVLEREEILASWQRWLADDVRPHLGKHARAVWDLLSDDDRERLWWDTVIGRDAWPEHDMRTVLWGWSALIDPYTARLTAEGRRRAKTNRNSVSVVG
;
A
#
# COMPACT_ATOMS: atom_id res chain seq x y z
N MET A 1 -16.64 12.24 2.34
CA MET A 1 -16.19 13.61 2.68
C MET A 1 -15.70 14.26 1.41
N THR A 2 -16.03 15.52 1.16
CA THR A 2 -15.63 16.21 -0.07
C THR A 2 -14.34 16.99 0.13
N GLY A 3 -13.40 16.78 -0.78
CA GLY A 3 -12.06 17.36 -0.70
C GLY A 3 -11.97 18.78 -1.23
N ILE A 4 -10.73 19.22 -1.42
CA ILE A 4 -10.43 20.46 -2.13
C ILE A 4 -10.42 20.14 -3.63
N LEU A 5 -11.19 20.91 -4.40
CA LEU A 5 -11.22 20.81 -5.86
C LEU A 5 -10.31 21.88 -6.44
N ALA A 6 -9.42 21.50 -7.34
CA ALA A 6 -8.46 22.40 -7.96
C ALA A 6 -8.62 22.34 -9.48
N ILE A 7 -8.87 23.48 -10.13
CA ILE A 7 -9.22 23.52 -11.55
C ILE A 7 -8.35 24.53 -12.29
N THR A 8 -7.41 24.04 -13.10
CA THR A 8 -6.57 24.87 -13.97
C THR A 8 -5.91 24.03 -15.05
N SER A 9 -5.73 24.62 -16.22
CA SER A 9 -4.91 24.04 -17.29
C SER A 9 -3.45 24.50 -17.21
N ASP A 10 -3.16 25.52 -16.40
CA ASP A 10 -1.83 26.10 -16.24
C ASP A 10 -0.92 25.16 -15.41
N PRO A 11 0.18 24.64 -15.99
CA PRO A 11 1.12 23.79 -15.25
C PRO A 11 1.78 24.50 -14.07
N GLN A 12 2.08 25.80 -14.17
CA GLN A 12 2.74 26.55 -13.10
C GLN A 12 1.83 26.66 -11.87
N LEU A 13 0.53 26.87 -12.09
CA LEU A 13 -0.46 26.84 -11.01
C LEU A 13 -0.60 25.45 -10.40
N ARG A 14 -0.61 24.39 -11.22
CA ARG A 14 -0.67 23.00 -10.70
C ARG A 14 0.51 22.67 -9.80
N ASP A 15 1.71 23.06 -10.19
CA ASP A 15 2.92 22.83 -9.39
C ASP A 15 2.87 23.62 -8.09
N ALA A 16 2.53 24.91 -8.14
CA ALA A 16 2.39 25.76 -6.95
C ALA A 16 1.31 25.24 -5.99
N TRP A 17 0.17 24.77 -6.50
CA TRP A 17 -0.90 24.21 -5.67
C TRP A 17 -0.50 22.85 -5.08
N SER A 18 0.22 22.02 -5.83
CA SER A 18 0.71 20.73 -5.34
C SER A 18 1.72 20.92 -4.22
N ASP A 19 2.62 21.90 -4.33
CA ASP A 19 3.51 22.30 -3.24
C ASP A 19 2.71 22.78 -2.01
N ALA A 20 1.75 23.70 -2.19
CA ALA A 20 0.97 24.23 -1.08
C ALA A 20 0.18 23.13 -0.35
N ALA A 21 -0.44 22.23 -1.12
CA ALA A 21 -1.19 21.09 -0.62
C ALA A 21 -0.30 20.09 0.12
N SER A 22 0.88 19.80 -0.43
CA SER A 22 1.90 18.98 0.21
C SER A 22 2.28 19.55 1.58
N ARG A 23 2.60 20.85 1.66
CA ARG A 23 2.97 21.55 2.90
C ARG A 23 1.82 21.61 3.91
N ALA A 24 0.57 21.66 3.43
CA ALA A 24 -0.63 21.62 4.25
C ALA A 24 -1.04 20.19 4.68
N GLY A 25 -0.46 19.14 4.09
CA GLY A 25 -0.92 17.77 4.26
C GLY A 25 -2.32 17.52 3.71
N ALA A 26 -2.75 18.31 2.72
CA ALA A 26 -4.10 18.31 2.18
C ALA A 26 -4.13 17.69 0.78
N HIS A 27 -5.12 16.84 0.50
CA HIS A 27 -5.28 16.25 -0.83
C HIS A 27 -6.08 17.17 -1.76
N LEU A 28 -5.58 17.37 -2.99
CA LEU A 28 -6.26 18.11 -4.05
C LEU A 28 -6.81 17.14 -5.09
N THR A 29 -8.10 17.27 -5.42
CA THR A 29 -8.67 16.67 -6.62
C THR A 29 -8.48 17.65 -7.77
N GLN A 30 -7.50 17.39 -8.64
CA GLN A 30 -7.12 18.29 -9.73
C GLN A 30 -7.83 17.96 -11.04
N HIS A 31 -8.33 18.97 -11.73
CA HIS A 31 -8.90 18.87 -13.07
C HIS A 31 -8.35 19.97 -13.98
N PRO A 32 -8.17 19.68 -15.28
CA PRO A 32 -7.62 20.65 -16.22
C PRO A 32 -8.63 21.76 -16.58
N ASP A 33 -9.93 21.48 -16.47
CA ASP A 33 -10.98 22.38 -16.90
C ASP A 33 -12.28 22.22 -16.12
N ILE A 34 -13.18 23.18 -16.31
CA ILE A 34 -14.49 23.24 -15.67
C ILE A 34 -15.40 22.09 -16.08
N LEU A 35 -15.29 21.59 -17.31
CA LEU A 35 -16.18 20.53 -17.80
C LEU A 35 -15.92 19.23 -17.05
N ALA A 36 -14.64 18.86 -16.87
CA ALA A 36 -14.22 17.70 -16.11
C ALA A 36 -14.57 17.82 -14.61
N ALA A 37 -14.54 19.04 -14.07
CA ALA A 37 -14.78 19.32 -12.66
C ALA A 37 -16.25 19.58 -12.29
N HIS A 38 -17.14 19.73 -13.28
CA HIS A 38 -18.50 20.25 -13.09
C HIS A 38 -19.30 19.48 -12.03
N ALA A 39 -19.23 18.15 -12.06
CA ALA A 39 -19.95 17.29 -11.12
C ALA A 39 -19.46 17.39 -9.66
N LEU A 40 -18.19 17.78 -9.48
CA LEU A 40 -17.54 17.87 -8.16
C LEU A 40 -17.64 19.27 -7.55
N TRP A 41 -17.85 20.31 -8.38
CA TRP A 41 -18.00 21.70 -7.93
C TRP A 41 -18.96 21.90 -6.75
N PRO A 42 -20.22 21.40 -6.78
CA PRO A 42 -21.14 21.62 -5.67
C PRO A 42 -20.73 20.84 -4.41
N GLN A 43 -19.92 19.80 -4.57
CA GLN A 43 -19.57 18.90 -3.48
C GLN A 43 -18.35 19.40 -2.72
N ALA A 44 -17.36 20.00 -3.40
CA ALA A 44 -16.09 20.44 -2.81
C ALA A 44 -16.27 21.26 -1.52
N THR A 45 -15.31 21.24 -0.59
CA THR A 45 -15.35 22.17 0.57
C THR A 45 -14.68 23.50 0.25
N LEU A 46 -13.67 23.46 -0.60
CA LEU A 46 -12.91 24.60 -1.10
C LEU A 46 -12.63 24.36 -2.58
N VAL A 47 -12.67 25.42 -3.39
CA VAL A 47 -12.33 25.38 -4.80
C VAL A 47 -11.17 26.34 -5.05
N LEU A 48 -10.06 25.81 -5.56
CA LEU A 48 -9.00 26.58 -6.18
C LEU A 48 -9.30 26.65 -7.68
N LEU A 49 -9.45 27.86 -8.20
CA LEU A 49 -9.77 28.11 -9.59
C LEU A 49 -8.65 28.91 -10.23
N GLY A 50 -8.02 28.38 -11.27
CA GLY A 50 -7.00 29.09 -12.01
C GLY A 50 -7.60 30.29 -12.71
N ALA A 51 -6.85 31.39 -12.78
CA ALA A 51 -7.26 32.58 -13.52
C ALA A 51 -7.55 32.26 -15.00
N ASP A 52 -6.88 31.24 -15.56
CA ASP A 52 -7.13 30.71 -16.91
C ASP A 52 -8.54 30.09 -17.07
N GLN A 53 -9.15 29.62 -15.98
CA GLN A 53 -10.47 28.95 -16.00
C GLN A 53 -11.62 29.83 -15.51
N VAL A 54 -11.35 31.02 -14.95
CA VAL A 54 -12.38 31.87 -14.33
C VAL A 54 -13.50 32.26 -15.31
N SER A 55 -13.13 32.61 -16.54
CA SER A 55 -14.10 32.97 -17.58
C SER A 55 -14.92 31.76 -18.04
N ALA A 56 -14.32 30.57 -18.08
CA ALA A 56 -15.02 29.34 -18.40
C ALA A 56 -16.05 28.98 -17.31
N ALA A 57 -15.70 29.18 -16.04
CA ALA A 57 -16.60 28.95 -14.91
C ALA A 57 -17.84 29.85 -14.96
N VAL A 58 -17.66 31.14 -15.27
CA VAL A 58 -18.78 32.09 -15.45
C VAL A 58 -19.68 31.65 -16.60
N ARG A 59 -19.11 31.30 -17.77
CA ARG A 59 -19.89 30.82 -18.92
C ARG A 59 -20.66 29.54 -18.64
N ALA A 60 -20.07 28.63 -17.87
CA ALA A 60 -20.70 27.39 -17.43
C ALA A 60 -21.81 27.60 -16.38
N ARG A 61 -22.00 28.83 -15.88
CA ARG A 61 -23.00 29.18 -14.86
C ARG A 61 -22.91 28.31 -13.61
N LEU A 62 -21.67 28.05 -13.16
CA LEU A 62 -21.46 27.24 -11.96
C LEU A 62 -22.16 27.87 -10.74
N PRO A 63 -22.71 27.05 -9.82
CA PRO A 63 -23.36 27.56 -8.61
C PRO A 63 -22.40 28.40 -7.78
N VAL A 64 -22.88 29.56 -7.35
CA VAL A 64 -22.11 30.49 -6.51
C VAL A 64 -21.91 29.92 -5.10
N ARG A 65 -20.70 30.05 -4.55
CA ARG A 65 -20.34 29.50 -3.23
C ARG A 65 -19.23 30.29 -2.54
N ALA A 66 -19.26 30.36 -1.21
CA ALA A 66 -18.34 31.17 -0.40
C ALA A 66 -16.89 30.64 -0.29
N GLY A 67 -16.58 29.52 -0.94
CA GLY A 67 -15.28 28.84 -0.83
C GLY A 67 -14.52 28.76 -2.14
N VAL A 68 -14.63 29.77 -3.01
CA VAL A 68 -13.86 29.84 -4.27
C VAL A 68 -12.71 30.81 -4.08
N ILE A 69 -11.49 30.34 -4.37
CA ILE A 69 -10.27 31.15 -4.42
C ILE A 69 -9.81 31.14 -5.87
N VAL A 70 -9.76 32.31 -6.50
CA VAL A 70 -9.15 32.45 -7.82
C VAL A 70 -7.64 32.64 -7.62
N VAL A 71 -6.82 31.86 -8.31
CA VAL A 71 -5.35 31.92 -8.21
C VAL A 71 -4.76 32.21 -9.58
N ALA A 72 -3.85 33.17 -9.65
CA ALA A 72 -3.12 33.54 -10.86
C ALA A 72 -1.61 33.34 -10.67
N ALA A 73 -0.92 32.95 -11.75
CA ALA A 73 0.55 32.89 -11.77
C ALA A 73 1.17 34.28 -11.97
N ASP A 74 0.44 35.18 -12.62
CA ASP A 74 0.82 36.57 -12.89
C ASP A 74 -0.19 37.56 -12.31
N THR A 75 0.09 38.86 -12.45
CA THR A 75 -0.81 39.93 -11.99
C THR A 75 -2.17 39.80 -12.68
N PRO A 76 -3.27 39.55 -11.94
CA PRO A 76 -4.59 39.44 -12.53
C PRO A 76 -5.03 40.76 -13.18
N ASP A 77 -5.59 40.68 -14.38
CA ASP A 77 -6.15 41.84 -15.07
C ASP A 77 -7.59 42.16 -14.59
N SER A 78 -8.17 43.24 -15.11
CA SER A 78 -9.53 43.66 -14.74
C SER A 78 -10.61 42.64 -15.13
N ASP A 79 -10.36 41.81 -16.15
CA ASP A 79 -11.31 40.78 -16.57
C ASP A 79 -11.34 39.61 -15.61
N VAL A 80 -10.19 39.19 -15.09
CA VAL A 80 -10.10 38.18 -14.02
C VAL A 80 -10.83 38.66 -12.76
N TYR A 81 -10.59 39.90 -12.32
CA TYR A 81 -11.29 40.45 -11.14
C TYR A 81 -12.80 40.52 -11.34
N ARG A 82 -13.26 40.97 -12.51
CA ARG A 82 -14.70 41.03 -12.84
C ARG A 82 -15.34 39.64 -12.88
N ALA A 83 -14.66 38.65 -13.46
CA ALA A 83 -15.16 37.29 -13.50
C ALA A 83 -15.18 36.63 -12.11
N ALA A 84 -14.16 36.91 -11.28
CA ALA A 84 -14.11 36.46 -9.89
C ALA A 84 -15.28 37.03 -9.06
N ASP A 85 -15.63 38.30 -9.25
CA ASP A 85 -16.79 38.94 -8.60
C ASP A 85 -18.12 38.29 -9.00
N LEU A 86 -18.31 37.98 -10.29
CA LEU A 86 -19.49 37.25 -10.77
C LEU A 86 -19.64 35.85 -10.15
N LEU A 87 -18.51 35.20 -9.84
CA LEU A 87 -18.48 33.91 -9.14
C LEU A 87 -18.59 34.06 -7.61
N ARG A 88 -18.59 35.29 -7.10
CA ARG A 88 -18.44 35.65 -5.67
C ARG A 88 -17.26 34.91 -5.04
N ALA A 89 -16.13 34.89 -5.75
CA ALA A 89 -14.88 34.37 -5.21
C ALA A 89 -14.56 35.08 -3.90
N ALA A 90 -14.18 34.31 -2.89
CA ALA A 90 -13.80 34.85 -1.59
C ALA A 90 -12.49 35.64 -1.68
N TYR A 91 -11.58 35.17 -2.53
CA TYR A 91 -10.26 35.75 -2.71
C TYR A 91 -9.79 35.63 -4.16
N VAL A 92 -8.97 36.59 -4.58
CA VAL A 92 -8.11 36.50 -5.75
C VAL A 92 -6.67 36.57 -5.22
N ALA A 93 -5.87 35.54 -5.48
CA ALA A 93 -4.51 35.39 -4.98
C ALA A 93 -3.53 35.23 -6.14
N MET A 94 -2.29 35.68 -5.93
CA MET A 94 -1.22 35.54 -6.92
C MET A 94 -0.08 34.73 -6.31
N VAL A 95 0.32 33.65 -6.97
CA VAL A 95 1.52 32.87 -6.60
C VAL A 95 2.74 33.43 -7.36
N PRO A 96 3.95 33.44 -6.76
CA PRO A 96 4.30 32.87 -5.45
C PRO A 96 4.03 33.79 -4.25
N ILE A 97 3.58 35.03 -4.45
CA ILE A 97 3.41 36.02 -3.35
C ILE A 97 2.51 35.50 -2.23
N CYS A 98 1.41 34.83 -2.58
CA CYS A 98 0.44 34.28 -1.64
C CYS A 98 0.67 32.78 -1.34
N GLN A 99 1.84 32.20 -1.63
CA GLN A 99 2.08 30.76 -1.49
C GLN A 99 1.85 30.29 -0.04
N ASP A 100 2.42 30.98 0.95
CA ASP A 100 2.26 30.62 2.36
C ASP A 100 0.83 30.84 2.86
N TRP A 101 0.18 31.91 2.40
CA TRP A 101 -1.23 32.14 2.69
C TRP A 101 -2.11 31.01 2.13
N LEU A 102 -1.81 30.52 0.92
CA LEU A 102 -2.52 29.41 0.32
C LEU A 102 -2.35 28.12 1.14
N VAL A 103 -1.15 27.82 1.64
CA VAL A 103 -0.92 26.70 2.57
C VAL A 103 -1.85 26.81 3.77
N ASP A 104 -1.99 27.99 4.36
CA ASP A 104 -2.85 28.18 5.53
C ASP A 104 -4.34 28.03 5.21
N GLN A 105 -4.78 28.34 3.98
CA GLN A 105 -6.15 28.04 3.52
C GLN A 105 -6.40 26.54 3.37
N LEU A 106 -5.38 25.76 3.00
CA LEU A 106 -5.49 24.31 2.79
C LEU A 106 -5.35 23.51 4.10
N ARG A 107 -4.63 24.06 5.08
CA ARG A 107 -4.29 23.40 6.35
C ARG A 107 -5.49 22.81 7.09
N PRO A 108 -6.66 23.48 7.22
CA PRO A 108 -7.82 22.89 7.90
C PRO A 108 -8.32 21.58 7.26
N ALA A 109 -8.15 21.41 5.94
CA ALA A 109 -8.52 20.16 5.27
C ALA A 109 -7.50 19.05 5.56
N GLY A 110 -6.20 19.38 5.55
CA GLY A 110 -5.13 18.46 5.92
C GLY A 110 -5.22 18.01 7.38
N ASP A 111 -5.44 18.94 8.31
CA ASP A 111 -5.57 18.65 9.74
C ASP A 111 -6.71 17.65 10.00
N ARG A 112 -7.86 17.80 9.32
CA ARG A 112 -8.95 16.81 9.43
C ARG A 112 -8.54 15.41 8.99
N VAL A 113 -7.74 15.28 7.92
CA VAL A 113 -7.22 13.98 7.48
C VAL A 113 -6.28 13.40 8.53
N LEU A 114 -5.34 14.20 9.02
CA LEU A 114 -4.38 13.78 10.03
C LEU A 114 -5.05 13.38 11.34
N ASP A 115 -6.03 14.15 11.79
CA ASP A 115 -6.77 13.87 13.03
C ASP A 115 -7.56 12.57 12.92
N ARG A 116 -8.17 12.28 11.76
CA ARG A 116 -8.83 11.00 11.51
C ARG A 116 -7.85 9.82 11.59
N LEU A 117 -6.68 9.95 10.96
CA LEU A 117 -5.66 8.90 10.94
C LEU A 117 -5.05 8.68 12.34
N ARG A 118 -4.79 9.76 13.09
CA ARG A 118 -4.34 9.69 14.49
C ARG A 118 -5.38 9.02 15.39
N ALA A 119 -6.66 9.33 15.20
CA ALA A 119 -7.75 8.69 15.93
C ALA A 119 -7.86 7.19 15.66
N THR A 120 -7.30 6.70 14.56
CA THR A 120 -7.16 5.27 14.23
C THR A 120 -5.75 4.73 14.50
N ARG A 121 -5.02 5.32 15.46
CA ARG A 121 -3.70 4.88 15.94
C ARG A 121 -2.55 4.95 14.91
N PHE A 122 -2.77 5.48 13.71
CA PHE A 122 -1.66 5.65 12.79
C PHE A 122 -0.68 6.68 13.34
N SER A 123 0.60 6.34 13.28
CA SER A 123 1.67 7.26 13.61
C SER A 123 1.80 8.30 12.49
N VAL A 124 1.77 9.58 12.86
CA VAL A 124 1.97 10.70 11.95
C VAL A 124 3.28 11.38 12.32
N GLY A 125 4.22 11.40 11.37
CA GLY A 125 5.48 12.12 11.45
C GLY A 125 5.57 13.22 10.40
N TYR A 126 6.75 13.83 10.32
CA TYR A 126 7.08 14.81 9.29
C TYR A 126 8.40 14.42 8.64
N THR A 127 8.49 14.50 7.31
CA THR A 127 9.72 14.19 6.56
C THR A 127 9.76 14.91 5.20
N HIS A 128 10.92 14.93 4.55
CA HIS A 128 11.04 15.50 3.21
C HIS A 128 10.70 14.43 2.17
N ARG A 129 9.98 14.83 1.11
CA ARG A 129 9.59 13.92 0.01
C ARG A 129 10.80 13.33 -0.70
N ASP A 130 11.76 14.16 -1.04
CA ASP A 130 12.96 13.74 -1.77
C ASP A 130 13.80 12.74 -0.96
N ARG A 131 13.97 12.99 0.34
CA ARG A 131 14.70 12.06 1.24
C ARG A 131 13.98 10.71 1.38
N ALA A 132 12.65 10.71 1.44
CA ALA A 132 11.85 9.49 1.52
C ALA A 132 11.97 8.66 0.23
N ALA A 133 11.95 9.32 -0.94
CA ALA A 133 12.12 8.69 -2.23
C ALA A 133 13.51 8.07 -2.42
N ASP A 134 14.57 8.77 -1.99
CA ASP A 134 15.95 8.35 -2.22
C ASP A 134 16.39 7.19 -1.33
N THR A 135 15.90 7.15 -0.09
CA THR A 135 16.42 6.21 0.91
C THR A 135 15.46 5.08 1.25
N GLY A 136 14.15 5.27 1.05
CA GLY A 136 13.12 4.40 1.64
C GLY A 136 13.10 4.47 3.18
N TRP A 137 13.89 5.36 3.79
CA TRP A 137 13.96 5.55 5.23
C TRP A 137 13.29 6.86 5.61
N VAL A 138 12.15 6.76 6.31
CA VAL A 138 11.50 7.93 6.89
C VAL A 138 12.00 8.11 8.32
N ARG A 139 12.92 9.06 8.50
CA ARG A 139 13.24 9.55 9.85
C ARG A 139 12.21 10.63 10.20
N PRO A 140 11.43 10.47 11.29
CA PRO A 140 10.60 11.54 11.79
C PRO A 140 11.49 12.73 12.14
N VAL A 141 11.20 13.89 11.53
CA VAL A 141 11.81 15.15 11.90
C VAL A 141 10.91 15.80 12.94
N ASP A 142 11.44 16.17 14.10
CA ASP A 142 10.77 17.17 14.92
C ASP A 142 11.02 18.53 14.26
N TRP A 143 10.03 19.03 13.55
CA TRP A 143 10.13 20.30 12.83
C TRP A 143 10.38 21.48 13.78
N ARG A 144 10.08 21.33 15.08
CA ARG A 144 10.40 22.35 16.10
C ARG A 144 11.90 22.48 16.35
N GLU A 145 12.67 21.43 16.06
CA GLU A 145 14.13 21.42 16.24
C GLU A 145 14.87 21.99 15.03
N ARG A 146 14.20 22.17 13.87
CA ARG A 146 14.81 22.64 12.62
C ARG A 146 13.88 23.58 11.81
N PRO A 147 13.65 24.81 12.29
CA PRO A 147 12.79 25.78 11.60
C PRO A 147 13.35 26.30 10.26
N ASP A 148 14.67 26.16 10.04
CA ASP A 148 15.38 26.72 8.88
C ASP A 148 15.54 25.76 7.68
N GLU A 149 15.20 24.47 7.83
CA GLU A 149 15.19 23.51 6.70
C GLU A 149 13.84 23.58 5.96
N ASP A 150 13.85 23.32 4.65
CA ASP A 150 12.64 23.22 3.81
C ASP A 150 11.52 22.49 4.56
N ARG A 151 10.35 23.11 4.69
CA ARG A 151 9.33 22.64 5.66
C ARG A 151 8.98 21.16 5.40
N PRO A 152 9.15 20.26 6.39
CA PRO A 152 8.87 18.85 6.19
C PRO A 152 7.36 18.61 6.02
N HIS A 153 7.02 17.56 5.28
CA HIS A 153 5.66 17.21 4.91
C HIS A 153 5.08 16.17 5.86
N ALA A 154 3.78 16.30 6.16
CA ALA A 154 3.10 15.33 7.00
C ALA A 154 3.08 13.95 6.32
N TYR A 155 3.53 12.95 7.08
CA TYR A 155 3.70 11.58 6.60
C TYR A 155 3.09 10.60 7.58
N VAL A 156 2.42 9.58 7.07
CA VAL A 156 1.64 8.61 7.85
C VAL A 156 2.25 7.23 7.69
N MET A 157 2.57 6.60 8.82
CA MET A 157 3.09 5.23 8.85
C MET A 157 1.91 4.24 8.95
N LEU A 158 1.86 3.28 8.03
CA LEU A 158 0.77 2.29 7.92
C LEU A 158 1.19 0.90 8.38
N SER A 159 2.27 0.83 9.16
CA SER A 159 2.80 -0.45 9.66
C SER A 159 1.75 -1.23 10.45
N ASP A 160 0.77 -0.61 11.09
CA ASP A 160 -0.25 -1.36 11.83
C ASP A 160 -1.27 -2.10 10.96
N VAL A 161 -1.32 -1.82 9.66
CA VAL A 161 -2.27 -2.48 8.72
C VAL A 161 -1.60 -3.12 7.51
N ALA A 162 -0.40 -2.68 7.14
CA ALA A 162 0.30 -3.10 5.94
C ALA A 162 1.82 -3.19 6.18
N ARG A 163 2.32 -4.43 6.36
CA ARG A 163 3.75 -4.76 6.52
C ARG A 163 4.12 -5.86 5.56
N GLY A 164 5.27 -5.74 4.95
CA GLY A 164 5.91 -6.75 4.13
C GLY A 164 6.56 -7.82 4.98
N GLU A 165 7.40 -8.65 4.35
CA GLU A 165 8.15 -9.66 5.06
C GLU A 165 9.05 -9.05 6.13
N CYS A 166 9.14 -9.75 7.26
CA CYS A 166 9.99 -9.36 8.36
C CYS A 166 10.92 -10.51 8.70
N ARG A 167 12.22 -10.23 8.86
CA ARG A 167 13.23 -11.25 9.19
C ARG A 167 12.98 -11.94 10.54
N SER A 168 12.21 -11.31 11.44
CA SER A 168 11.81 -11.90 12.72
C SER A 168 10.47 -12.65 12.66
N GLY A 169 9.83 -12.79 11.48
CA GLY A 169 8.54 -13.46 11.33
C GLY A 169 7.36 -12.73 11.98
N GLN A 170 7.52 -11.43 12.28
CA GLN A 170 6.53 -10.67 13.06
C GLN A 170 5.39 -10.07 12.22
N SER A 171 5.46 -10.18 10.88
CA SER A 171 4.39 -9.71 9.99
C SER A 171 3.36 -10.81 9.80
N SER A 172 2.09 -10.53 10.14
CA SER A 172 1.01 -11.45 9.83
C SER A 172 0.80 -11.56 8.31
N LEU A 173 0.20 -12.67 7.89
CA LEU A 173 -0.25 -12.91 6.53
C LEU A 173 -1.20 -11.80 6.06
N VAL A 174 -2.11 -11.36 6.94
CA VAL A 174 -3.03 -10.23 6.71
C VAL A 174 -2.28 -8.95 6.37
N HIS A 175 -1.24 -8.59 7.13
CA HIS A 175 -0.48 -7.37 6.86
C HIS A 175 0.24 -7.42 5.51
N ARG A 176 0.77 -8.58 5.12
CA ARG A 176 1.46 -8.76 3.84
C ARG A 176 0.51 -8.72 2.66
N SER A 177 -0.65 -9.37 2.80
CA SER A 177 -1.70 -9.31 1.79
C SER A 177 -2.24 -7.88 1.63
N ASN A 178 -2.53 -7.18 2.73
CA ASN A 178 -2.95 -5.79 2.71
C ASN A 178 -1.90 -4.90 2.01
N MET A 179 -0.61 -5.08 2.31
CA MET A 179 0.46 -4.34 1.65
C MET A 179 0.46 -4.56 0.12
N ARG A 180 0.43 -5.81 -0.34
CA ARG A 180 0.44 -6.17 -1.78
C ARG A 180 -0.79 -5.62 -2.50
N SER A 181 -1.95 -5.71 -1.87
CA SER A 181 -3.23 -5.37 -2.47
C SER A 181 -3.49 -3.87 -2.48
N LEU A 182 -3.07 -3.15 -1.45
CA LEU A 182 -3.14 -1.68 -1.41
C LEU A 182 -2.25 -1.05 -2.49
N HIS A 183 -1.03 -1.55 -2.69
CA HIS A 183 -0.17 -1.13 -3.80
C HIS A 183 -0.83 -1.30 -5.17
N ARG A 184 -1.46 -2.46 -5.37
CA ARG A 184 -2.16 -2.77 -6.63
C ARG A 184 -3.38 -1.87 -6.85
N ALA A 185 -4.17 -1.62 -5.80
CA ALA A 185 -5.40 -0.84 -5.89
C ALA A 185 -5.16 0.67 -6.01
N PHE A 186 -4.08 1.18 -5.44
CA PHE A 186 -3.76 2.62 -5.40
C PHE A 186 -2.31 2.88 -5.81
N PRO A 187 -1.98 2.67 -7.11
CA PRO A 187 -0.62 2.85 -7.61
C PRO A 187 -0.14 4.29 -7.40
N GLY A 188 1.08 4.45 -6.89
CA GLY A 188 1.71 5.75 -6.66
C GLY A 188 1.27 6.49 -5.39
N VAL A 189 0.31 5.95 -4.62
CA VAL A 189 -0.13 6.56 -3.35
C VAL A 189 0.80 6.20 -2.19
N PHE A 190 1.33 4.97 -2.19
CA PHE A 190 2.13 4.46 -1.08
C PHE A 190 3.62 4.44 -1.39
N THR A 191 4.42 4.63 -0.35
CA THR A 191 5.87 4.48 -0.37
C THR A 191 6.26 3.29 0.50
N ASP A 192 7.16 2.44 0.00
CA ASP A 192 7.77 1.38 0.78
C ASP A 192 8.76 1.98 1.77
N MET A 193 8.46 1.84 3.06
CA MET A 193 9.38 2.21 4.13
C MET A 193 10.17 0.99 4.58
N VAL A 194 11.49 1.09 4.51
CA VAL A 194 12.38 0.05 5.01
C VAL A 194 12.79 0.41 6.44
N PHE A 195 12.35 -0.41 7.39
CA PHE A 195 12.87 -0.42 8.76
C PHE A 195 13.96 -1.50 8.89
N ALA A 196 14.66 -1.53 10.02
CA ALA A 196 15.82 -2.40 10.25
C ALA A 196 15.62 -3.89 9.87
N ASN A 197 14.40 -4.41 9.99
CA ASN A 197 14.08 -5.81 9.69
C ASN A 197 12.73 -6.02 8.99
N VAL A 198 12.01 -4.96 8.58
CA VAL A 198 10.68 -5.06 7.98
C VAL A 198 10.43 -3.91 7.01
N THR A 199 9.80 -4.21 5.88
CA THR A 199 9.24 -3.16 5.01
C THR A 199 7.80 -2.91 5.43
N ALA A 200 7.34 -1.67 5.47
CA ALA A 200 5.93 -1.35 5.69
C ALA A 200 5.48 -0.22 4.77
N LEU A 201 4.18 -0.09 4.56
CA LEU A 201 3.67 1.05 3.80
C LEU A 201 3.68 2.33 4.65
N GLY A 202 3.92 3.44 3.97
CA GLY A 202 3.51 4.75 4.43
C GLY A 202 3.07 5.62 3.26
N ALA A 203 2.59 6.82 3.56
CA ALA A 203 2.12 7.77 2.55
C ALA A 203 2.22 9.20 3.07
N PHE A 204 2.45 10.16 2.16
CA PHE A 204 2.28 11.57 2.50
C PHE A 204 0.79 11.90 2.60
N ALA A 205 0.41 12.70 3.59
CA ALA A 205 -1.00 13.00 3.83
C ALA A 205 -1.68 13.69 2.64
N ALA A 206 -0.95 14.51 1.90
CA ALA A 206 -1.44 15.17 0.70
C ALA A 206 -1.70 14.20 -0.48
N ASP A 207 -1.07 13.04 -0.47
CA ASP A 207 -1.24 12.03 -1.52
C ASP A 207 -2.34 11.03 -1.18
N LEU A 208 -3.04 11.19 -0.05
CA LEU A 208 -4.10 10.31 0.37
C LEU A 208 -5.46 10.87 -0.05
N PRO A 209 -6.07 10.34 -1.13
CA PRO A 209 -7.47 10.63 -1.41
C PRO A 209 -8.35 10.25 -0.23
N VAL A 210 -9.45 10.98 -0.07
CA VAL A 210 -10.38 10.78 1.04
C VAL A 210 -10.92 9.35 1.12
N GLN A 211 -11.15 8.70 -0.03
CA GLN A 211 -11.58 7.31 -0.08
C GLN A 211 -10.51 6.34 0.43
N VAL A 212 -9.22 6.65 0.21
CA VAL A 212 -8.11 5.84 0.74
C VAL A 212 -8.01 6.03 2.25
N VAL A 213 -8.18 7.26 2.75
CA VAL A 213 -8.25 7.52 4.20
C VAL A 213 -9.38 6.73 4.85
N ASP A 214 -10.55 6.66 4.20
CA ASP A 214 -11.70 5.87 4.68
C ASP A 214 -11.36 4.37 4.77
N VAL A 215 -10.73 3.81 3.71
CA VAL A 215 -10.24 2.42 3.69
C VAL A 215 -9.25 2.15 4.82
N LEU A 216 -8.22 3.00 4.96
CA LEU A 216 -7.18 2.84 5.99
C LEU A 216 -7.76 2.90 7.41
N CYS A 217 -8.67 3.85 7.66
CA CYS A 217 -9.35 3.97 8.95
C CYS A 217 -10.15 2.71 9.29
N ARG A 218 -10.83 2.12 8.29
CA ARG A 218 -11.61 0.88 8.47
C ARG A 218 -10.68 -0.31 8.76
N LEU A 219 -9.62 -0.49 7.96
CA LEU A 219 -8.64 -1.56 8.16
C LEU A 219 -8.03 -1.52 9.57
N SER A 220 -7.67 -0.33 10.04
CA SER A 220 -7.07 -0.16 11.38
C SER A 220 -8.03 -0.49 12.53
N ARG A 221 -9.31 -0.09 12.44
CA ARG A 221 -10.27 -0.30 13.52
C ARG A 221 -10.78 -1.73 13.62
N GLU A 222 -10.98 -2.36 12.47
CA GLU A 222 -11.69 -3.64 12.37
C GLU A 222 -10.73 -4.82 12.12
N TYR A 223 -9.43 -4.55 11.95
CA TYR A 223 -8.40 -5.55 11.61
C TYR A 223 -8.80 -6.41 10.38
N LEU A 224 -9.39 -5.76 9.38
CA LEU A 224 -9.91 -6.45 8.20
C LEU A 224 -8.82 -6.78 7.18
N VAL A 225 -9.11 -7.80 6.39
CA VAL A 225 -8.41 -8.13 5.16
C VAL A 225 -8.93 -7.19 4.07
N PHE A 226 -8.03 -6.55 3.35
CA PHE A 226 -8.40 -5.64 2.25
C PHE A 226 -8.86 -6.41 1.01
N ASP A 227 -8.21 -7.53 0.71
CA ASP A 227 -8.47 -8.41 -0.43
C ASP A 227 -8.34 -9.87 0.02
N GLU A 228 -9.48 -10.56 0.17
CA GLU A 228 -9.54 -11.95 0.64
C GLU A 228 -8.93 -12.93 -0.37
N ASP A 229 -9.05 -12.64 -1.67
CA ASP A 229 -8.48 -13.49 -2.73
C ASP A 229 -6.95 -13.43 -2.66
N ASP A 230 -6.39 -12.23 -2.46
CA ASP A 230 -4.96 -12.04 -2.29
C ASP A 230 -4.43 -12.75 -1.03
N LEU A 231 -5.20 -12.75 0.06
CA LEU A 231 -4.85 -13.46 1.29
C LEU A 231 -4.79 -14.97 1.05
N ALA A 232 -5.79 -15.54 0.39
CA ALA A 232 -5.83 -16.97 0.08
C ALA A 232 -4.70 -17.41 -0.87
N VAL A 233 -4.32 -16.54 -1.83
CA VAL A 233 -3.14 -16.76 -2.68
C VAL A 233 -1.87 -16.76 -1.84
N LEU A 234 -1.69 -15.77 -0.95
CA LEU A 234 -0.50 -15.68 -0.11
C LEU A 234 -0.40 -16.86 0.87
N GLU A 235 -1.52 -17.29 1.45
CA GLU A 235 -1.60 -18.48 2.30
C GLU A 235 -1.05 -19.71 1.59
N ARG A 236 -1.48 -19.92 0.34
CA ARG A 236 -1.02 -21.04 -0.48
C ARG A 236 0.47 -20.93 -0.81
N GLU A 237 0.94 -19.73 -1.16
CA GLU A 237 2.37 -19.46 -1.40
C GLU A 237 3.22 -19.81 -0.18
N GLU A 238 2.76 -19.47 1.03
CA GLU A 238 3.45 -19.79 2.28
C GLU A 238 3.42 -21.28 2.63
N ILE A 239 2.28 -21.94 2.43
CA ILE A 239 2.15 -23.39 2.60
C ILE A 239 3.16 -24.10 1.69
N LEU A 240 3.24 -23.70 0.42
CA LEU A 240 4.24 -24.21 -0.52
C LEU A 240 5.66 -23.85 -0.06
N ALA A 241 5.96 -22.60 0.27
CA ALA A 241 7.31 -22.22 0.71
C ALA A 241 7.76 -22.93 2.00
N SER A 242 6.81 -23.23 2.91
CA SER A 242 7.09 -23.89 4.18
C SER A 242 7.52 -25.34 4.00
N TRP A 243 7.07 -26.01 2.92
CA TRP A 243 7.34 -27.44 2.73
C TRP A 243 8.84 -27.73 2.70
N GLN A 244 9.64 -26.88 2.05
CA GLN A 244 11.09 -27.09 1.91
C GLN A 244 11.81 -27.02 3.26
N ARG A 245 11.43 -26.06 4.11
CA ARG A 245 12.02 -25.88 5.45
C ARG A 245 11.62 -27.03 6.36
N TRP A 246 10.34 -27.38 6.33
CA TRP A 246 9.73 -28.49 7.04
C TRP A 246 10.38 -29.84 6.71
N LEU A 247 10.65 -30.08 5.42
CA LEU A 247 11.29 -31.28 4.89
C LEU A 247 12.67 -31.50 5.53
N ALA A 248 13.48 -30.44 5.57
CA ALA A 248 14.86 -30.49 6.03
C ALA A 248 14.97 -30.65 7.55
N ASP A 249 14.21 -29.83 8.29
CA ASP A 249 14.43 -29.65 9.73
C ASP A 249 13.68 -30.68 10.57
N ASP A 250 12.52 -31.14 10.10
CA ASP A 250 11.56 -31.79 10.98
C ASP A 250 11.07 -33.17 10.47
N VAL A 251 11.10 -33.48 9.16
CA VAL A 251 10.70 -34.82 8.67
C VAL A 251 11.81 -35.84 8.81
N ARG A 252 12.97 -35.50 8.24
CA ARG A 252 14.09 -36.43 8.06
C ARG A 252 14.54 -37.07 9.37
N PRO A 253 14.61 -36.35 10.53
CA PRO A 253 14.96 -36.95 11.81
C PRO A 253 13.99 -38.06 12.26
N HIS A 254 12.71 -37.97 11.87
CA HIS A 254 11.66 -38.90 12.25
C HIS A 254 11.54 -40.10 11.29
N LEU A 255 12.18 -40.04 10.12
CA LEU A 255 12.22 -41.17 9.20
C LEU A 255 13.08 -42.32 9.76
N GLY A 256 12.55 -43.54 9.72
CA GLY A 256 13.31 -44.75 10.01
C GLY A 256 14.47 -44.97 9.01
N LYS A 257 15.47 -45.77 9.42
CA LYS A 257 16.74 -45.97 8.67
C LYS A 257 16.54 -46.26 7.17
N HIS A 258 15.60 -47.13 6.82
CA HIS A 258 15.37 -47.51 5.43
C HIS A 258 14.73 -46.37 4.61
N ALA A 259 13.71 -45.71 5.15
CA ALA A 259 13.07 -44.57 4.49
C ALA A 259 14.05 -43.41 4.30
N ARG A 260 14.93 -43.15 5.28
CA ARG A 260 15.99 -42.15 5.17
C ARG A 260 17.00 -42.49 4.06
N ALA A 261 17.38 -43.75 3.91
CA ALA A 261 18.25 -44.17 2.82
C ALA A 261 17.58 -43.99 1.43
N VAL A 262 16.28 -44.27 1.31
CA VAL A 262 15.55 -43.99 0.05
C VAL A 262 15.48 -42.49 -0.20
N TRP A 263 15.12 -41.72 0.83
CA TRP A 263 15.06 -40.26 0.75
C TRP A 263 16.36 -39.67 0.23
N ASP A 264 17.51 -40.05 0.80
CA ASP A 264 18.82 -39.52 0.41
C ASP A 264 19.18 -39.81 -1.07
N LEU A 265 18.50 -40.79 -1.70
CA LEU A 265 18.66 -41.14 -3.12
C LEU A 265 17.65 -40.46 -4.08
N LEU A 266 16.57 -39.89 -3.56
CA LEU A 266 15.57 -39.19 -4.36
C LEU A 266 16.02 -37.77 -4.70
N SER A 267 15.61 -37.26 -5.87
CA SER A 267 15.70 -35.83 -6.17
C SER A 267 14.71 -35.05 -5.29
N ASP A 268 14.89 -33.74 -5.19
CA ASP A 268 13.97 -32.89 -4.44
C ASP A 268 12.54 -32.93 -5.04
N ASP A 269 12.42 -32.93 -6.37
CA ASP A 269 11.14 -33.07 -7.07
C ASP A 269 10.41 -34.39 -6.71
N ASP A 270 11.14 -35.49 -6.59
CA ASP A 270 10.56 -36.78 -6.22
C ASP A 270 10.10 -36.80 -4.76
N ARG A 271 10.88 -36.17 -3.86
CA ARG A 271 10.52 -36.03 -2.44
C ARG A 271 9.27 -35.17 -2.29
N GLU A 272 9.22 -34.04 -3.01
CA GLU A 272 8.09 -33.12 -3.05
C GLU A 272 6.83 -33.80 -3.59
N ARG A 273 6.93 -34.49 -4.74
CA ARG A 273 5.78 -35.20 -5.32
C ARG A 273 5.22 -36.25 -4.36
N LEU A 274 6.06 -37.10 -3.77
CA LEU A 274 5.61 -38.10 -2.80
C LEU A 274 4.99 -37.48 -1.54
N TRP A 275 5.47 -36.30 -1.16
CA TRP A 275 4.95 -35.56 -0.02
C TRP A 275 3.54 -35.06 -0.30
N TRP A 276 3.35 -34.32 -1.39
CA TRP A 276 2.02 -33.83 -1.79
C TRP A 276 1.04 -34.98 -2.09
N ASP A 277 1.50 -36.09 -2.69
CA ASP A 277 0.69 -37.31 -2.83
C ASP A 277 0.21 -37.84 -1.46
N THR A 278 1.01 -37.68 -0.41
CA THR A 278 0.65 -38.07 0.96
C THR A 278 -0.38 -37.12 1.56
N VAL A 279 -0.13 -35.82 1.48
CA VAL A 279 -1.04 -34.77 1.98
C VAL A 279 -2.41 -34.92 1.34
N ILE A 280 -2.47 -35.00 0.00
CA ILE A 280 -3.71 -35.18 -0.77
C ILE A 280 -4.38 -36.50 -0.42
N GLY A 281 -3.63 -37.60 -0.38
CA GLY A 281 -4.18 -38.92 -0.08
C GLY A 281 -4.68 -39.09 1.36
N ARG A 282 -4.33 -38.18 2.27
CA ARG A 282 -4.77 -38.16 3.67
C ARG A 282 -5.75 -37.05 3.99
N ASP A 283 -6.04 -36.17 3.03
CA ASP A 283 -6.80 -34.93 3.25
C ASP A 283 -6.26 -34.13 4.46
N ALA A 284 -4.93 -34.12 4.61
CA ALA A 284 -4.23 -33.57 5.76
C ALA A 284 -3.47 -32.31 5.35
N TRP A 285 -4.21 -31.36 4.77
CA TRP A 285 -3.68 -30.06 4.38
C TRP A 285 -3.16 -29.30 5.60
N PRO A 286 -1.99 -28.65 5.50
CA PRO A 286 -1.52 -27.79 6.58
C PRO A 286 -2.44 -26.58 6.74
N GLU A 287 -2.53 -26.09 7.97
CA GLU A 287 -3.30 -24.90 8.32
C GLU A 287 -2.36 -23.70 8.46
N HIS A 288 -2.83 -22.50 8.12
CA HIS A 288 -2.07 -21.27 8.31
C HIS A 288 -2.70 -20.42 9.44
N ASP A 289 -2.00 -20.22 10.56
CA ASP A 289 -2.54 -19.47 11.71
C ASP A 289 -2.36 -17.94 11.59
N MET A 290 -2.29 -17.45 10.35
CA MET A 290 -1.91 -16.08 9.96
C MET A 290 -0.46 -15.67 10.29
N ARG A 291 0.36 -16.53 10.89
CA ARG A 291 1.78 -16.22 11.17
C ARG A 291 2.74 -17.29 10.68
N THR A 292 2.34 -18.55 10.81
CA THR A 292 3.12 -19.71 10.44
C THR A 292 2.24 -20.81 9.88
N VAL A 293 2.85 -21.68 9.07
CA VAL A 293 2.21 -22.90 8.59
C VAL A 293 2.32 -23.99 9.66
N LEU A 294 1.17 -24.49 10.10
CA LEU A 294 1.05 -25.58 11.05
C LEU A 294 0.78 -26.88 10.30
N TRP A 295 1.68 -27.85 10.50
CA TRP A 295 1.56 -29.16 9.88
C TRP A 295 1.07 -30.20 10.88
N GLY A 296 0.12 -31.03 10.47
CA GLY A 296 -0.37 -32.19 11.23
C GLY A 296 0.60 -33.38 11.19
N TRP A 297 1.80 -33.21 11.76
CA TRP A 297 2.92 -34.15 11.70
C TRP A 297 2.56 -35.61 11.94
N SER A 298 1.84 -35.89 13.03
CA SER A 298 1.47 -37.25 13.43
C SER A 298 0.59 -37.95 12.41
N ALA A 299 -0.19 -37.21 11.62
CA ALA A 299 -1.04 -37.76 10.58
C ALA A 299 -0.27 -38.06 9.27
N LEU A 300 0.91 -37.47 9.07
CA LEU A 300 1.60 -37.47 7.78
C LEU A 300 2.91 -38.27 7.76
N ILE A 301 3.65 -38.35 8.87
CA ILE A 301 4.98 -38.99 8.90
C ILE A 301 4.93 -40.49 8.57
N ASP A 302 4.04 -41.25 9.21
CA ASP A 302 3.93 -42.70 8.98
C ASP A 302 3.48 -43.02 7.54
N PRO A 303 2.41 -42.37 7.00
CA PRO A 303 2.03 -42.55 5.61
C PRO A 303 3.13 -42.18 4.61
N TYR A 304 3.84 -41.09 4.87
CA TYR A 304 4.93 -40.66 4.00
C TYR A 304 6.11 -41.63 4.03
N THR A 305 6.49 -42.12 5.21
CA THR A 305 7.51 -43.17 5.42
C THR A 305 7.15 -44.45 4.65
N ALA A 306 5.87 -44.83 4.67
CA ALA A 306 5.37 -45.98 3.92
C ALA A 306 5.50 -45.76 2.41
N ARG A 307 5.18 -44.56 1.90
CA ARG A 307 5.34 -44.21 0.48
C ARG A 307 6.80 -44.19 0.03
N LEU A 308 7.71 -43.61 0.82
CA LEU A 308 9.16 -43.65 0.55
C LEU A 308 9.66 -45.10 0.45
N THR A 309 9.28 -45.94 1.40
CA THR A 309 9.67 -47.36 1.39
C THR A 309 9.13 -48.09 0.15
N ALA A 310 7.89 -47.81 -0.25
CA ALA A 310 7.29 -48.37 -1.45
C ALA A 310 8.03 -47.91 -2.73
N GLU A 311 8.40 -46.64 -2.82
CA GLU A 311 9.17 -46.09 -3.95
C GLU A 311 10.57 -46.71 -4.03
N GLY A 312 11.27 -46.87 -2.91
CA GLY A 312 12.56 -47.55 -2.86
C GLY A 312 12.50 -48.98 -3.39
N ARG A 313 11.45 -49.74 -3.02
CA ARG A 313 11.21 -51.09 -3.55
C ARG A 313 10.92 -51.08 -5.06
N ARG A 314 10.15 -50.11 -5.54
CA ARG A 314 9.83 -49.94 -6.97
C ARG A 314 11.11 -49.71 -7.78
N ARG A 315 11.96 -48.78 -7.38
CA ARG A 315 13.24 -48.48 -8.06
C ARG A 315 14.20 -49.67 -8.04
N ALA A 316 14.30 -50.36 -6.90
CA ALA A 316 15.13 -51.56 -6.81
C ALA A 316 14.68 -52.67 -7.77
N LYS A 317 13.36 -52.82 -7.99
CA LYS A 317 12.80 -53.77 -8.97
C LYS A 317 13.14 -53.36 -10.41
N THR A 318 12.98 -52.07 -10.73
CA THR A 318 13.31 -51.54 -12.07
C THR A 318 14.80 -51.76 -12.39
N ASN A 319 15.70 -51.44 -11.46
CA ASN A 319 17.14 -51.62 -11.69
C ASN A 319 17.56 -53.07 -11.92
N ARG A 320 16.95 -54.05 -11.22
CA ARG A 320 17.23 -55.48 -11.47
C ARG A 320 16.80 -55.91 -12.87
N ASN A 321 15.64 -55.46 -13.32
CA ASN A 321 15.13 -55.79 -14.64
C ASN A 321 15.98 -55.17 -15.75
N SER A 322 16.52 -53.96 -15.55
CA SER A 322 17.43 -53.31 -16.52
C SER A 322 18.74 -54.07 -16.69
N VAL A 323 19.28 -54.68 -15.64
CA VAL A 323 20.53 -55.44 -15.69
C VAL A 323 20.34 -56.80 -16.36
N SER A 324 19.18 -57.45 -16.21
CA SER A 324 18.90 -58.76 -16.82
C SER A 324 18.58 -58.72 -18.32
N VAL A 325 18.36 -57.55 -18.92
CA VAL A 325 18.04 -57.42 -20.36
C VAL A 325 19.29 -57.12 -21.21
N VAL A 326 20.42 -56.78 -20.57
CA VAL A 326 21.68 -56.39 -21.25
C VAL A 326 22.75 -57.50 -21.21
N GLY A 327 22.46 -58.64 -20.58
CA GLY A 327 23.33 -59.83 -20.55
C GLY A 327 22.68 -61.01 -21.25
#